data_AF-A0A4V1T7H5-F1
#
_entry.id   AF-A0A4V1T7H5-F1
#
_cell.length_a   1.000
_cell.length_b   1.000
_cell.length_c   1.000
_cell.angle_alpha   90.00
_cell.angle_beta   90.00
_cell.angle_gamma   90.00
#
_symmetry.space_group_name_H-M   'P 1'
#
loop_
_entity.id
_entity.type
_entity.pdbx_description
1 polymer ?
#
loop_
_entity_poly.entity_id
_entity_poly.type
_entity_poly.pdbx_seq_one_letter_code
_entity_poly.pdbx_strand_id
1 'polypeptide(L)'
;MHGTIKPVDEARERAYSMPLADMDPGHPELFQNFTFAPYFERLRKEDPVHYCKDSMFGPYWSVTKYNDIMEVETNHAVFSSAAALGGITIRDVSPDLRRESFIAMDQPRHGPQRKTVAPMFTPTHLDDLATNIRKRSASCLDNLPKNEVFDWVDTVSIELTTQMLAVLFDFPWEDRRKLTRWSDVATTLPGPQGLVATDEDRMAELMECAGYFGKLWKERINQPPKSDLLSMMAHNDATRDMDPNNFLGNLILLIVGGNDTTRNTLSGSIKALSENPAEYKKLRENPALIDSFVPEVIRWQTPLAHMRRTALEDYELGGKQIKKGDKVVMWYVS
;
A
#
# COMPACT_ATOMS: atom_id res chain seq x y z
N MET A 1 -36.60 20.98 4.93
CA MET A 1 -36.45 21.22 3.48
C MET A 1 -35.18 22.03 3.27
N HIS A 2 -34.00 21.44 3.47
CA HIS A 2 -32.69 21.94 3.03
C HIS A 2 -32.01 20.70 2.46
N GLY A 3 -32.04 20.58 1.13
CA GLY A 3 -31.41 19.46 0.43
C GLY A 3 -29.91 19.62 0.53
N THR A 4 -29.29 18.90 1.46
CA THR A 4 -27.86 18.64 1.41
C THR A 4 -27.65 17.68 0.25
N ILE A 5 -27.28 18.23 -0.90
CA ILE A 5 -26.71 17.44 -2.00
C ILE A 5 -25.54 16.66 -1.38
N LYS A 6 -25.52 15.33 -1.53
CA LYS A 6 -24.43 14.53 -0.95
C LYS A 6 -23.14 14.92 -1.69
N PRO A 7 -21.97 15.02 -1.03
CA PRO A 7 -20.70 15.36 -1.69
C PRO A 7 -20.41 14.54 -2.96
N VAL A 8 -20.92 13.31 -3.03
CA VAL A 8 -20.81 12.41 -4.19
C VAL A 8 -21.65 12.86 -5.39
N ASP A 9 -22.82 13.47 -5.18
CA ASP A 9 -23.68 13.96 -6.25
C ASP A 9 -23.04 15.19 -6.92
N GLU A 10 -22.52 16.13 -6.14
CA GLU A 10 -21.74 17.27 -6.67
C GLU A 10 -20.48 16.81 -7.39
N ALA A 11 -19.76 15.82 -6.83
CA ALA A 11 -18.59 15.23 -7.48
C ALA A 11 -18.95 14.56 -8.81
N ARG A 12 -20.12 13.91 -8.90
CA ARG A 12 -20.62 13.32 -10.14
C ARG A 12 -20.94 14.39 -11.18
N GLU A 13 -21.65 15.45 -10.82
CA GLU A 13 -21.92 16.57 -11.73
C GLU A 13 -20.62 17.21 -12.23
N ARG A 14 -19.64 17.44 -11.34
CA ARG A 14 -18.31 17.92 -11.74
C ARG A 14 -17.60 16.94 -12.68
N ALA A 15 -17.58 15.66 -12.35
CA ALA A 15 -16.93 14.63 -13.17
C ALA A 15 -17.53 14.50 -14.56
N TYR A 16 -18.86 14.64 -14.73
CA TYR A 16 -19.55 14.51 -16.02
C TYR A 16 -19.62 15.82 -16.83
N SER A 17 -19.48 16.99 -16.19
CA SER A 17 -19.41 18.28 -16.89
C SER A 17 -17.99 18.66 -17.36
N MET A 18 -16.95 18.14 -16.69
CA MET A 18 -15.54 18.36 -17.07
C MET A 18 -15.22 17.73 -18.44
N PRO A 19 -14.50 18.40 -19.35
CA PRO A 19 -13.98 17.75 -20.55
C PRO A 19 -13.03 16.59 -20.18
N LEU A 20 -13.14 15.42 -20.83
CA LEU A 20 -12.30 14.26 -20.50
C LEU A 20 -10.80 14.60 -20.54
N ALA A 21 -10.37 15.44 -21.48
CA ALA A 21 -8.97 15.83 -21.63
C ALA A 21 -8.39 16.62 -20.43
N ASP A 22 -9.24 17.18 -19.59
CA ASP A 22 -8.86 17.95 -18.39
C ASP A 22 -8.94 17.10 -17.11
N MET A 23 -9.23 15.80 -17.23
CA MET A 23 -9.44 14.93 -16.08
C MET A 23 -8.12 14.47 -15.46
N ASP A 24 -7.94 14.79 -14.18
CA ASP A 24 -6.86 14.25 -13.33
C ASP A 24 -7.44 13.37 -12.23
N PRO A 25 -7.67 12.06 -12.48
CA PRO A 25 -8.21 11.15 -11.47
C PRO A 25 -7.25 10.89 -10.31
N GLY A 26 -5.97 11.27 -10.46
CA GLY A 26 -4.93 11.11 -9.45
C GLY A 26 -4.83 12.26 -8.44
N HIS A 27 -5.65 13.31 -8.58
CA HIS A 27 -5.58 14.45 -7.68
C HIS A 27 -5.93 14.06 -6.22
N PRO A 28 -5.04 14.30 -5.23
CA PRO A 28 -5.20 13.80 -3.86
C PRO A 28 -6.49 14.21 -3.15
N GLU A 29 -7.03 15.39 -3.48
CA GLU A 29 -8.30 15.89 -2.92
C GLU A 29 -9.48 14.93 -3.16
N LEU A 30 -9.49 14.23 -4.30
CA LEU A 30 -10.55 13.27 -4.63
C LEU A 30 -10.57 12.09 -3.63
N PHE A 31 -9.40 11.68 -3.15
CA PHE A 31 -9.24 10.61 -2.16
C PHE A 31 -9.52 11.10 -0.74
N GLN A 32 -9.03 12.30 -0.38
CA GLN A 32 -9.30 12.92 0.91
C GLN A 32 -10.80 13.12 1.17
N ASN A 33 -11.54 13.52 0.13
CA ASN A 33 -12.97 13.81 0.21
C ASN A 33 -13.86 12.61 -0.15
N PHE A 34 -13.29 11.43 -0.46
CA PHE A 34 -14.04 10.25 -0.93
C PHE A 34 -14.93 10.52 -2.15
N THR A 35 -14.45 11.34 -3.09
CA THR A 35 -15.19 11.81 -4.27
C THR A 35 -14.60 11.30 -5.59
N PHE A 36 -13.64 10.38 -5.55
CA PHE A 36 -13.00 9.80 -6.75
C PHE A 36 -13.92 8.90 -7.59
N ALA A 37 -14.92 8.26 -6.99
CA ALA A 37 -15.68 7.20 -7.64
C ALA A 37 -16.41 7.63 -8.93
N PRO A 38 -17.08 8.80 -9.00
CA PRO A 38 -17.72 9.25 -10.24
C PRO A 38 -16.74 9.52 -11.39
N TYR A 39 -15.49 9.94 -11.10
CA TYR A 39 -14.45 10.16 -12.10
C TYR A 39 -14.02 8.84 -12.73
N PHE A 40 -13.67 7.84 -11.90
CA PHE A 40 -13.33 6.50 -12.39
C PHE A 40 -14.51 5.81 -13.08
N GLU A 41 -15.75 6.01 -12.61
CA GLU A 41 -16.93 5.51 -13.30
C GLU A 41 -17.03 6.05 -14.73
N ARG A 42 -16.81 7.35 -14.91
CA ARG A 42 -16.86 7.97 -16.23
C ARG A 42 -15.72 7.50 -17.12
N LEU A 43 -14.49 7.47 -16.61
CA LEU A 43 -13.33 6.96 -17.36
C LEU A 43 -13.56 5.53 -17.84
N ARG A 44 -14.05 4.62 -16.98
CA ARG A 44 -14.38 3.25 -17.40
C ARG A 44 -15.41 3.20 -18.54
N LYS A 45 -16.36 4.14 -18.59
CA LYS A 45 -17.40 4.16 -19.62
C LYS A 45 -16.91 4.78 -20.94
N GLU A 46 -16.16 5.88 -20.85
CA GLU A 46 -15.91 6.77 -21.99
C GLU A 46 -14.46 6.73 -22.50
N ASP A 47 -13.47 6.56 -21.61
CA ASP A 47 -12.04 6.61 -21.96
C ASP A 47 -11.21 5.78 -20.97
N PRO A 48 -11.27 4.43 -21.01
CA PRO A 48 -10.75 3.57 -19.94
C PRO A 48 -9.22 3.53 -19.85
N VAL A 49 -8.54 3.89 -20.95
CA VAL A 49 -7.09 4.12 -21.04
C VAL A 49 -6.92 5.61 -21.34
N HIS A 50 -6.89 6.41 -20.28
CA HIS A 50 -6.99 7.86 -20.35
C HIS A 50 -5.62 8.52 -20.20
N TYR A 51 -5.29 9.49 -21.04
CA TYR A 51 -4.04 10.25 -20.90
C TYR A 51 -4.30 11.58 -20.20
N CYS A 52 -3.84 11.67 -18.94
CA CYS A 52 -3.82 12.90 -18.18
C CYS A 52 -2.57 13.70 -18.56
N LYS A 53 -2.76 14.88 -19.16
CA LYS A 53 -1.67 15.70 -19.71
C LYS A 53 -1.00 16.58 -18.67
N ASP A 54 -1.78 17.11 -17.73
CA ASP A 54 -1.34 18.07 -16.73
C ASP A 54 -1.80 17.62 -15.34
N SER A 55 -0.84 17.36 -14.47
CA SER A 55 -1.09 16.98 -13.08
C SER A 55 0.12 17.38 -12.24
N MET A 56 -0.06 17.41 -10.92
CA MET A 56 1.05 17.61 -9.98
C MET A 56 2.13 16.52 -10.05
N PHE A 57 1.90 15.42 -10.76
CA PHE A 57 2.84 14.31 -10.96
C PHE A 57 3.39 14.24 -12.40
N GLY A 58 3.15 15.27 -13.22
CA GLY A 58 3.43 15.26 -14.65
C GLY A 58 2.41 14.43 -15.45
N PRO A 59 2.63 14.22 -16.76
CA PRO A 59 1.70 13.46 -17.59
C PRO A 59 1.72 11.97 -17.27
N TYR A 60 0.57 11.30 -17.39
CA TYR A 60 0.45 9.86 -17.17
C TYR A 60 -0.79 9.25 -17.83
N TRP A 61 -0.72 7.94 -18.08
CA TRP A 61 -1.87 7.12 -18.46
C TRP A 61 -2.58 6.59 -17.22
N SER A 62 -3.90 6.74 -17.17
CA SER A 62 -4.79 6.09 -16.23
C SER A 62 -5.43 4.87 -16.88
N VAL A 63 -5.16 3.69 -16.32
CA VAL A 63 -5.77 2.42 -16.73
C VAL A 63 -6.81 2.05 -15.69
N THR A 64 -8.08 2.01 -16.10
CA THR A 64 -9.23 2.03 -15.18
C THR A 64 -10.13 0.81 -15.26
N LYS A 65 -9.88 -0.13 -16.18
CA LYS A 65 -10.62 -1.40 -16.27
C LYS A 65 -9.77 -2.57 -15.81
N TYR A 66 -10.41 -3.53 -15.15
CA TYR A 66 -9.78 -4.73 -14.61
C TYR A 66 -8.89 -5.47 -15.64
N ASN A 67 -9.42 -5.76 -16.83
CA ASN A 67 -8.66 -6.53 -17.83
C ASN A 67 -7.44 -5.76 -18.36
N ASP A 68 -7.59 -4.44 -18.58
CA ASP A 68 -6.49 -3.60 -19.05
C ASP A 68 -5.42 -3.46 -17.96
N ILE A 69 -5.83 -3.36 -16.68
CA ILE A 69 -4.92 -3.38 -15.53
C ILE A 69 -4.16 -4.72 -15.47
N MET A 70 -4.85 -5.84 -15.63
CA MET A 70 -4.22 -7.17 -15.61
C MET A 70 -3.24 -7.35 -16.77
N GLU A 71 -3.53 -6.80 -17.95
CA GLU A 71 -2.61 -6.82 -19.08
C GLU A 71 -1.32 -6.06 -18.76
N VAL A 72 -1.43 -4.86 -18.17
CA VAL A 72 -0.26 -4.09 -17.73
C VAL A 72 0.51 -4.81 -16.60
N GLU A 73 -0.19 -5.35 -15.60
CA GLU A 73 0.41 -5.99 -14.42
C GLU A 73 1.19 -7.26 -14.80
N THR A 74 0.64 -8.07 -15.69
CA THR A 74 1.25 -9.34 -16.11
C THR A 74 2.32 -9.17 -17.18
N ASN A 75 2.27 -8.08 -17.96
CA ASN A 75 3.27 -7.76 -18.97
C ASN A 75 4.43 -6.89 -18.40
N HIS A 76 5.07 -7.39 -17.35
CA HIS A 76 6.18 -6.72 -16.67
C HIS A 76 7.46 -6.57 -17.53
N ALA A 77 7.51 -7.20 -18.72
CA ALA A 77 8.60 -7.03 -19.68
C ALA A 77 8.46 -5.73 -20.48
N VAL A 78 7.23 -5.25 -20.69
CA VAL A 78 6.94 -3.96 -21.33
C VAL A 78 6.76 -2.87 -20.28
N PHE A 79 6.11 -3.20 -19.17
CA PHE A 79 5.77 -2.24 -18.10
C PHE A 79 6.65 -2.46 -16.87
N SER A 80 7.72 -1.68 -16.78
CA SER A 80 8.75 -1.78 -15.75
C SER A 80 8.32 -1.19 -14.41
N SER A 81 8.78 -1.81 -13.32
CA SER A 81 8.66 -1.32 -11.94
C SER A 81 9.95 -0.66 -11.43
N ALA A 82 11.02 -0.65 -12.22
CA ALA A 82 12.36 -0.29 -11.74
C ALA A 82 12.40 1.11 -11.10
N ALA A 83 13.00 1.20 -9.91
CA ALA A 83 13.21 2.46 -9.19
C ALA A 83 13.94 3.49 -10.06
N ALA A 84 14.92 3.04 -10.88
CA ALA A 84 15.64 3.88 -11.83
C ALA A 84 14.75 4.59 -12.87
N LEU A 85 13.53 4.09 -13.10
CA LEU A 85 12.54 4.67 -14.01
C LEU A 85 11.38 5.38 -13.29
N GLY A 86 11.54 5.69 -11.99
CA GLY A 86 10.54 6.36 -11.16
C GLY A 86 9.80 5.43 -10.20
N GLY A 87 10.00 4.10 -10.30
CA GLY A 87 9.41 3.13 -9.39
C GLY A 87 7.90 2.92 -9.61
N ILE A 88 7.21 2.56 -8.52
CA ILE A 88 5.85 2.00 -8.53
C ILE A 88 4.75 2.94 -8.03
N THR A 89 5.10 4.18 -7.68
CA THR A 89 4.12 5.20 -7.27
C THR A 89 3.94 6.24 -8.39
N ILE A 90 2.77 6.87 -8.45
CA ILE A 90 2.49 7.95 -9.41
C ILE A 90 3.41 9.16 -9.18
N ARG A 91 3.74 9.46 -7.93
CA ARG A 91 4.74 10.44 -7.54
C ARG A 91 6.13 9.90 -7.86
N ASP A 92 6.90 10.66 -8.64
CA ASP A 92 8.31 10.39 -8.84
C ASP A 92 9.12 10.83 -7.61
N VAL A 93 10.08 9.99 -7.23
CA VAL A 93 11.10 10.34 -6.23
C VAL A 93 12.33 10.86 -6.98
N SER A 94 12.94 11.92 -6.46
CA SER A 94 14.16 12.49 -7.04
C SER A 94 15.26 11.42 -7.14
N PRO A 95 16.10 11.42 -8.18
CA PRO A 95 17.06 10.33 -8.43
C PRO A 95 17.98 9.99 -7.25
N ASP A 96 18.38 10.99 -6.47
CA ASP A 96 19.24 10.89 -5.28
C ASP A 96 18.53 10.25 -4.06
N LEU A 97 17.20 10.38 -3.99
CA LEU A 97 16.37 9.82 -2.92
C LEU A 97 15.77 8.45 -3.29
N ARG A 98 15.95 7.99 -4.53
CA ARG A 98 15.48 6.66 -4.95
C ARG A 98 16.20 5.61 -4.13
N ARG A 99 15.41 4.66 -3.61
CA ARG A 99 15.90 3.47 -2.93
C ARG A 99 15.36 2.28 -3.67
N GLU A 100 16.25 1.38 -4.05
CA GLU A 100 15.85 0.17 -4.73
C GLU A 100 15.26 -0.82 -3.72
N SER A 101 14.16 -1.46 -4.07
CA SER A 101 13.55 -2.54 -3.31
C SER A 101 13.00 -3.55 -4.29
N PHE A 102 12.75 -4.78 -3.85
CA PHE A 102 12.32 -5.82 -4.81
C PHE A 102 10.95 -5.51 -5.45
N ILE A 103 10.07 -4.69 -4.85
CA ILE A 103 8.84 -4.25 -5.53
C ILE A 103 9.13 -3.27 -6.67
N ALA A 104 10.18 -2.46 -6.55
CA ALA A 104 10.61 -1.46 -7.51
C ALA A 104 11.82 -1.96 -8.32
N MET A 105 11.76 -3.22 -8.74
CA MET A 105 12.84 -3.93 -9.39
C MET A 105 12.25 -4.89 -10.43
N ASP A 106 12.93 -5.01 -11.58
CA ASP A 106 12.52 -5.95 -12.63
C ASP A 106 13.31 -7.26 -12.55
N GLN A 107 12.93 -8.22 -13.40
CA GLN A 107 13.73 -9.43 -13.60
C GLN A 107 15.09 -9.07 -14.24
N PRO A 108 16.16 -9.85 -13.95
CA PRO A 108 16.20 -11.08 -13.16
C PRO A 108 16.47 -10.88 -11.66
N ARG A 109 16.60 -9.65 -11.17
CA ARG A 109 17.00 -9.39 -9.76
C ARG A 109 15.83 -9.51 -8.78
N HIS A 110 14.61 -9.19 -9.22
CA HIS A 110 13.41 -9.26 -8.38
C HIS A 110 13.14 -10.66 -7.83
N GLY A 111 13.17 -11.69 -8.68
CA GLY A 111 12.81 -13.07 -8.30
C GLY A 111 13.62 -13.63 -7.12
N PRO A 112 14.98 -13.59 -7.18
CA PRO A 112 15.83 -14.02 -6.08
C PRO A 112 15.56 -13.28 -4.76
N GLN A 113 15.43 -11.95 -4.79
CA GLN A 113 15.16 -11.17 -3.58
C GLN A 113 13.78 -11.47 -2.99
N ARG A 114 12.73 -11.55 -3.82
CA ARG A 114 11.39 -11.90 -3.34
C ARG A 114 11.35 -13.30 -2.70
N LYS A 115 12.13 -14.23 -3.25
CA LYS A 115 12.20 -15.62 -2.75
C LYS A 115 12.81 -15.71 -1.35
N THR A 116 13.58 -14.72 -0.89
CA THR A 116 14.19 -14.75 0.45
C THR A 116 13.16 -14.56 1.57
N VAL A 117 12.12 -13.75 1.33
CA VAL A 117 11.07 -13.44 2.30
C VAL A 117 9.81 -14.31 2.14
N ALA A 118 9.64 -14.96 0.98
CA ALA A 118 8.49 -15.82 0.70
C ALA A 118 8.23 -16.95 1.74
N PRO A 119 9.25 -17.61 2.34
CA PRO A 119 9.04 -18.67 3.33
C PRO A 119 8.21 -18.24 4.55
N MET A 120 8.27 -16.96 4.93
CA MET A 120 7.49 -16.36 6.02
C MET A 120 5.97 -16.50 5.80
N PHE A 121 5.53 -16.62 4.55
CA PHE A 121 4.12 -16.61 4.17
C PHE A 121 3.64 -17.97 3.65
N THR A 122 4.34 -19.04 3.99
CA THR A 122 3.90 -20.41 3.69
C THR A 122 2.75 -20.83 4.62
N PRO A 123 1.82 -21.71 4.19
CA PRO A 123 0.68 -22.13 5.02
C PRO A 123 1.09 -22.61 6.41
N THR A 124 2.14 -23.44 6.49
CA THR A 124 2.66 -23.95 7.77
C THR A 124 3.13 -22.83 8.69
N HIS A 125 3.84 -21.82 8.17
CA HIS A 125 4.28 -20.71 9.01
C HIS A 125 3.13 -19.79 9.42
N LEU A 126 2.13 -19.64 8.56
CA LEU A 126 0.92 -18.88 8.87
C LEU A 126 0.10 -19.54 9.99
N ASP A 127 0.05 -20.87 10.06
CA ASP A 127 -0.62 -21.60 11.15
C ASP A 127 0.03 -21.32 12.51
N ASP A 128 1.37 -21.28 12.56
CA ASP A 128 2.12 -20.92 13.77
C ASP A 128 1.83 -19.47 14.20
N LEU A 129 1.85 -18.53 13.23
CA LEU A 129 1.53 -17.12 13.48
C LEU A 129 0.08 -16.93 13.93
N ALA A 130 -0.87 -17.70 13.37
CA ALA A 130 -2.29 -17.60 13.68
C ALA A 130 -2.60 -17.79 15.17
N THR A 131 -1.85 -18.65 15.86
CA THR A 131 -1.99 -18.86 17.30
C THR A 131 -1.72 -17.57 18.08
N ASN A 132 -0.64 -16.85 17.75
CA ASN A 132 -0.29 -15.60 18.43
C ASN A 132 -1.17 -14.44 17.99
N ILE A 133 -1.53 -14.36 16.70
CA ILE A 133 -2.48 -13.37 16.17
C ILE A 133 -3.82 -13.47 16.90
N ARG A 134 -4.33 -14.69 17.11
CA ARG A 134 -5.59 -14.92 17.84
C ARG A 134 -5.52 -14.42 19.28
N LYS A 135 -4.45 -14.75 20.02
CA LYS A 135 -4.25 -14.29 21.41
C LYS A 135 -4.21 -12.77 21.51
N ARG A 136 -3.46 -12.12 20.61
CA ARG A 136 -3.31 -10.66 20.56
C ARG A 136 -4.61 -9.97 20.18
N SER A 137 -5.32 -10.52 19.19
CA SER A 137 -6.62 -10.01 18.76
C SER A 137 -7.66 -10.11 19.86
N ALA A 138 -7.76 -11.26 20.54
CA ALA A 138 -8.65 -11.43 21.70
C ALA A 138 -8.32 -10.42 22.80
N SER A 139 -7.05 -10.32 23.20
CA SER A 139 -6.62 -9.37 24.22
C SER A 139 -6.88 -7.90 23.85
N CYS A 140 -6.69 -7.51 22.60
CA CYS A 140 -7.03 -6.17 22.13
C CYS A 140 -8.53 -5.91 22.25
N LEU A 141 -9.37 -6.82 21.76
CA LEU A 141 -10.82 -6.68 21.76
C LEU A 141 -11.44 -6.75 23.17
N ASP A 142 -10.89 -7.58 24.07
CA ASP A 142 -11.35 -7.73 25.46
C ASP A 142 -11.13 -6.46 26.30
N ASN A 143 -10.13 -5.65 25.93
CA ASN A 143 -9.75 -4.42 26.62
C ASN A 143 -10.40 -3.16 26.04
N LEU A 144 -11.28 -3.29 25.05
CA LEU A 144 -11.99 -2.15 24.48
C LEU A 144 -13.01 -1.57 25.47
N PRO A 145 -13.17 -0.23 25.52
CA PRO A 145 -14.17 0.38 26.37
C PRO A 145 -15.57 0.01 25.87
N LYS A 146 -16.49 -0.23 26.82
CA LYS A 146 -17.87 -0.67 26.52
C LYS A 146 -18.82 0.49 26.66
N ASN A 147 -19.63 0.75 25.63
CA ASN A 147 -20.59 1.86 25.57
C ASN A 147 -19.94 3.26 25.65
N GLU A 148 -18.68 3.37 25.27
CA GLU A 148 -17.95 4.63 25.16
C GLU A 148 -17.44 4.80 23.73
N VAL A 149 -17.31 6.05 23.30
CA VAL A 149 -16.73 6.38 21.99
C VAL A 149 -15.22 6.33 22.11
N PHE A 150 -14.57 5.63 21.18
CA PHE A 150 -13.11 5.55 21.07
C PHE A 150 -12.69 5.54 19.61
N ASP A 151 -11.40 5.81 19.36
CA ASP A 151 -10.83 5.73 18.02
C ASP A 151 -10.45 4.28 17.67
N TRP A 152 -11.21 3.68 16.76
CA TRP A 152 -10.95 2.33 16.24
C TRP A 152 -9.63 2.23 15.47
N VAL A 153 -9.21 3.32 14.81
CA VAL A 153 -7.97 3.34 14.03
C VAL A 153 -6.79 3.17 14.98
N ASP A 154 -6.65 4.02 15.99
CA ASP A 154 -5.53 3.90 16.94
C ASP A 154 -5.63 2.66 17.86
N THR A 155 -6.80 2.42 18.44
CA THR A 155 -6.96 1.43 19.51
C THR A 155 -6.92 -0.01 18.99
N VAL A 156 -7.40 -0.25 17.76
CA VAL A 156 -7.49 -1.60 17.17
C VAL A 156 -6.59 -1.73 15.95
N SER A 157 -6.79 -0.87 14.95
CA SER A 157 -6.16 -1.07 13.64
C SER A 157 -4.65 -0.89 13.72
N ILE A 158 -4.17 0.22 14.29
CA ILE A 158 -2.74 0.49 14.49
C ILE A 158 -2.15 -0.50 15.49
N GLU A 159 -2.81 -0.76 16.62
CA GLU A 159 -2.25 -1.65 17.63
C GLU A 159 -2.02 -3.06 17.06
N LEU A 160 -3.03 -3.69 16.44
CA LEU A 160 -2.89 -5.04 15.91
C LEU A 160 -1.86 -5.15 14.78
N THR A 161 -1.80 -4.16 13.88
CA THR A 161 -0.85 -4.19 12.76
C THR A 161 0.59 -3.96 13.24
N THR A 162 0.79 -3.02 14.17
CA THR A 162 2.10 -2.76 14.78
C THR A 162 2.63 -4.00 15.50
N GLN A 163 1.76 -4.69 16.24
CA GLN A 163 2.11 -5.94 16.91
C GLN A 163 2.56 -7.02 15.92
N MET A 164 1.89 -7.13 14.76
CA MET A 164 2.25 -8.11 13.73
C MET A 164 3.61 -7.80 13.09
N LEU A 165 3.88 -6.53 12.75
CA LEU A 165 5.19 -6.13 12.23
C LEU A 165 6.31 -6.41 13.23
N ALA A 166 6.09 -6.14 14.51
CA ALA A 166 7.09 -6.43 15.53
C ALA A 166 7.44 -7.92 15.60
N VAL A 167 6.46 -8.80 15.43
CA VAL A 167 6.70 -10.26 15.32
C VAL A 167 7.48 -10.60 14.05
N LEU A 168 7.07 -10.06 12.89
CA LEU A 168 7.72 -10.35 11.61
C LEU A 168 9.19 -9.94 11.55
N PHE A 169 9.58 -8.88 12.25
CA PHE A 169 10.95 -8.37 12.29
C PHE A 169 11.75 -8.80 13.54
N ASP A 170 11.15 -9.56 14.46
CA ASP A 170 11.71 -9.80 15.81
C ASP A 170 12.16 -8.46 16.46
N PHE A 171 11.30 -7.44 16.34
CA PHE A 171 11.57 -6.08 16.75
C PHE A 171 11.29 -5.90 18.25
N PRO A 172 12.13 -5.13 18.99
CA PRO A 172 11.93 -4.94 20.43
C PRO A 172 10.52 -4.44 20.77
N TRP A 173 9.84 -5.15 21.68
CA TRP A 173 8.41 -5.02 21.88
C TRP A 173 7.99 -3.64 22.39
N GLU A 174 8.81 -3.09 23.29
CA GLU A 174 8.69 -1.77 23.88
C GLU A 174 8.81 -0.64 22.84
N ASP A 175 9.59 -0.86 21.78
CA ASP A 175 9.88 0.14 20.76
C ASP A 175 8.96 0.02 19.52
N ARG A 176 8.08 -0.98 19.44
CA ARG A 176 7.31 -1.33 18.23
C ARG A 176 6.56 -0.18 17.57
N ARG A 177 6.12 0.84 18.34
CA ARG A 177 5.43 2.02 17.79
C ARG A 177 6.33 2.87 16.88
N LYS A 178 7.66 2.72 16.95
CA LYS A 178 8.61 3.28 15.97
C LYS A 178 8.35 2.76 14.55
N LEU A 179 7.96 1.49 14.40
CA LEU A 179 7.62 0.90 13.09
C LEU A 179 6.46 1.65 12.43
N THR A 180 5.45 2.01 13.23
CA THR A 180 4.31 2.80 12.75
C THR A 180 4.70 4.22 12.38
N ARG A 181 5.48 4.90 13.24
CA ARG A 181 6.02 6.22 12.92
C ARG A 181 6.80 6.22 11.60
N TRP A 182 7.72 5.26 11.42
CA TRP A 182 8.51 5.17 10.19
C TRP A 182 7.68 4.81 8.96
N SER A 183 6.63 3.98 9.12
CA SER A 183 5.66 3.69 8.05
C SER A 183 4.96 4.97 7.59
N ASP A 184 4.38 5.72 8.53
CA ASP A 184 3.63 6.93 8.24
C ASP A 184 4.54 8.02 7.63
N VAL A 185 5.79 8.16 8.11
CA VAL A 185 6.80 9.09 7.56
C VAL A 185 7.27 8.68 6.15
N ALA A 186 7.35 7.38 5.86
CA ALA A 186 7.77 6.92 4.54
C ALA A 186 6.76 7.30 3.45
N THR A 187 5.46 7.26 3.77
CA THR A 187 4.34 7.46 2.82
C THR A 187 3.79 8.89 2.79
N THR A 188 4.09 9.71 3.80
CA THR A 188 3.59 11.09 3.86
C THR A 188 4.15 12.02 2.77
N LEU A 189 3.38 13.07 2.47
CA LEU A 189 3.86 14.24 1.72
C LEU A 189 4.31 15.29 2.75
N PRO A 190 5.59 15.73 2.70
CA PRO A 190 6.04 16.83 3.56
C PRO A 190 5.24 18.10 3.32
N GLY A 191 4.99 18.85 4.39
CA GLY A 191 4.38 20.16 4.32
C GLY A 191 4.06 20.73 5.70
N PRO A 192 3.71 22.03 5.80
CA PRO A 192 3.51 22.71 7.08
C PRO A 192 2.45 22.08 8.01
N GLN A 193 1.52 21.30 7.45
CA GLN A 193 0.46 20.58 8.16
C GLN A 193 0.62 19.05 8.04
N GLY A 194 1.70 18.59 7.40
CA GLY A 194 2.01 17.17 7.25
C GLY A 194 2.61 16.58 8.52
N LEU A 195 2.82 15.26 8.52
CA LEU A 195 3.45 14.55 9.63
C LEU A 195 4.89 15.01 9.90
N VAL A 196 5.53 15.52 8.84
CA VAL A 196 6.87 16.13 8.80
C VAL A 196 6.78 17.40 7.96
N ALA A 197 7.50 18.44 8.38
CA ALA A 197 7.41 19.76 7.76
C ALA A 197 8.18 19.83 6.43
N THR A 198 9.32 19.17 6.37
CA THR A 198 10.28 19.23 5.25
C THR A 198 10.71 17.84 4.80
N ASP A 199 11.28 17.75 3.58
CA ASP A 199 11.92 16.51 3.12
C ASP A 199 13.18 16.20 3.95
N GLU A 200 13.88 17.21 4.48
CA GLU A 200 15.02 17.00 5.38
C GLU A 200 14.61 16.30 6.69
N ASP A 201 13.51 16.74 7.33
CA ASP A 201 12.99 16.11 8.55
C ASP A 201 12.57 14.66 8.28
N ARG A 202 11.89 14.44 7.14
CA ARG A 202 11.51 13.10 6.67
C ARG A 202 12.73 12.20 6.51
N MET A 203 13.79 12.69 5.86
CA MET A 203 15.02 11.93 5.68
C MET A 203 15.74 11.66 6.99
N ALA A 204 15.73 12.60 7.94
CA ALA A 204 16.34 12.39 9.25
C ALA A 204 15.70 11.20 10.00
N GLU A 205 14.37 11.13 10.03
CA GLU A 205 13.65 10.01 10.67
C GLU A 205 13.85 8.67 9.94
N LEU A 206 13.88 8.68 8.60
CA LEU A 206 14.18 7.46 7.83
C LEU A 206 15.64 6.99 8.03
N MET A 207 16.58 7.90 8.30
CA MET A 207 17.95 7.55 8.65
C MET A 207 18.07 7.02 10.09
N GLU A 208 17.22 7.47 11.01
CA GLU A 208 17.09 6.83 12.33
C GLU A 208 16.59 5.38 12.20
N CYS A 209 15.55 5.16 11.38
CA CYS A 209 15.07 3.82 11.02
C CYS A 209 16.19 2.95 10.47
N ALA A 210 16.92 3.45 9.47
CA ALA A 210 18.07 2.77 8.88
C ALA A 210 19.14 2.41 9.91
N GLY A 211 19.45 3.35 10.81
CA GLY A 211 20.42 3.13 11.90
C GLY A 211 19.96 2.07 12.89
N TYR A 212 18.68 2.04 13.25
CA TYR A 212 18.10 1.04 14.14
C TYR A 212 18.15 -0.35 13.51
N PHE A 213 17.62 -0.51 12.29
CA PHE A 213 17.65 -1.79 11.59
C PHE A 213 19.07 -2.23 11.24
N GLY A 214 20.00 -1.30 11.01
CA GLY A 214 21.42 -1.63 10.84
C GLY A 214 22.03 -2.28 12.08
N LYS A 215 21.58 -1.94 13.30
CA LYS A 215 21.97 -2.63 14.54
C LYS A 215 21.37 -4.03 14.60
N LEU A 216 20.05 -4.15 14.38
CA LEU A 216 19.37 -5.44 14.36
C LEU A 216 19.97 -6.40 13.33
N TRP A 217 20.31 -5.90 12.14
CA TRP A 217 20.98 -6.68 11.10
C TRP A 217 22.33 -7.24 11.56
N LYS A 218 23.18 -6.40 12.16
CA LYS A 218 24.48 -6.82 12.72
C LYS A 218 24.34 -7.85 13.82
N GLU A 219 23.26 -7.83 14.59
CA GLU A 219 22.97 -8.89 15.55
C GLU A 219 22.55 -10.17 14.84
N ARG A 220 21.62 -10.11 13.88
CA ARG A 220 21.07 -11.28 13.20
C ARG A 220 22.11 -12.02 12.36
N ILE A 221 23.01 -11.32 11.66
CA ILE A 221 24.07 -11.97 10.85
C ILE A 221 25.06 -12.79 11.69
N ASN A 222 25.17 -12.50 13.00
CA ASN A 222 26.05 -13.20 13.93
C ASN A 222 25.31 -14.22 14.81
N GLN A 223 24.01 -14.44 14.58
CA GLN A 223 23.17 -15.40 15.32
C GLN A 223 22.74 -16.54 14.39
N PRO A 224 22.39 -17.72 14.93
CA PRO A 224 21.73 -18.76 14.14
C PRO A 224 20.46 -18.22 13.45
N PRO A 225 20.09 -18.74 12.26
CA PRO A 225 18.87 -18.34 11.57
C PRO A 225 17.64 -18.47 12.46
N LYS A 226 16.81 -17.43 12.43
CA LYS A 226 15.53 -17.32 13.14
C LYS A 226 14.41 -17.14 12.11
N SER A 227 13.18 -17.38 12.57
CA SER A 227 11.99 -17.19 11.73
C SER A 227 11.49 -15.74 11.80
N ASP A 228 12.34 -14.80 11.38
CA ASP A 228 12.02 -13.38 11.22
C ASP A 228 12.59 -12.86 9.89
N LEU A 229 12.00 -11.80 9.34
CA LEU A 229 12.34 -11.26 8.02
C LEU A 229 13.80 -10.78 7.96
N LEU A 230 14.35 -10.23 9.04
CA LEU A 230 15.74 -9.77 9.07
C LEU A 230 16.70 -10.96 9.02
N SER A 231 16.43 -12.00 9.81
CA SER A 231 17.25 -13.21 9.83
C SER A 231 17.16 -13.97 8.51
N MET A 232 15.98 -14.07 7.89
CA MET A 232 15.82 -14.67 6.57
C MET A 232 16.65 -13.93 5.51
N MET A 233 16.63 -12.59 5.51
CA MET A 233 17.44 -11.80 4.57
C MET A 233 18.95 -11.86 4.90
N ALA A 234 19.34 -11.84 6.17
CA ALA A 234 20.74 -11.86 6.60
C ALA A 234 21.47 -13.18 6.28
N HIS A 235 20.73 -14.28 6.18
CA HIS A 235 21.27 -15.63 5.95
C HIS A 235 21.05 -16.15 4.53
N ASN A 236 20.53 -15.32 3.61
CA ASN A 236 20.29 -15.73 2.23
C ASN A 236 21.29 -15.05 1.28
N ASP A 237 21.93 -15.82 0.41
CA ASP A 237 22.97 -15.32 -0.50
C ASP A 237 22.47 -14.24 -1.47
N ALA A 238 21.17 -14.21 -1.80
CA ALA A 238 20.61 -13.16 -2.66
C ALA A 238 20.52 -11.78 -1.97
N THR A 239 20.64 -11.74 -0.64
CA THR A 239 20.36 -10.54 0.16
C THR A 239 21.43 -10.19 1.20
N ARG A 240 22.24 -11.16 1.64
CA ARG A 240 23.25 -10.99 2.70
C ARG A 240 24.30 -9.92 2.38
N ASP A 241 24.64 -9.77 1.11
CA ASP A 241 25.67 -8.85 0.60
C ASP A 241 25.05 -7.70 -0.21
N MET A 242 23.76 -7.41 -0.02
CA MET A 242 23.11 -6.29 -0.71
C MET A 242 23.67 -4.95 -0.24
N ASP A 243 23.66 -3.95 -1.12
CA ASP A 243 24.12 -2.62 -0.75
C ASP A 243 23.18 -1.97 0.30
N PRO A 244 23.69 -1.05 1.13
CA PRO A 244 22.88 -0.43 2.18
C PRO A 244 21.62 0.30 1.70
N ASN A 245 21.61 0.86 0.49
CA ASN A 245 20.43 1.54 -0.05
C ASN A 245 19.35 0.53 -0.46
N ASN A 246 19.73 -0.59 -1.06
CA ASN A 246 18.78 -1.67 -1.37
C ASN A 246 18.23 -2.32 -0.09
N PHE A 247 19.07 -2.49 0.94
CA PHE A 247 18.63 -2.94 2.26
C PHE A 247 17.57 -2.02 2.86
N LEU A 248 17.86 -0.72 2.92
CA LEU A 248 16.90 0.26 3.42
C LEU A 248 15.61 0.28 2.61
N GLY A 249 15.69 0.19 1.27
CA GLY A 249 14.51 0.11 0.41
C GLY A 249 13.65 -1.12 0.70
N ASN A 250 14.25 -2.29 0.89
CA ASN A 250 13.54 -3.51 1.25
C ASN A 250 12.91 -3.43 2.64
N LEU A 251 13.57 -2.80 3.61
CA LEU A 251 13.00 -2.57 4.95
C LEU A 251 11.78 -1.66 4.90
N ILE A 252 11.89 -0.51 4.23
CA ILE A 252 10.78 0.44 4.07
C ILE A 252 9.61 -0.25 3.37
N LEU A 253 9.88 -1.02 2.32
CA LEU A 253 8.87 -1.83 1.63
C LEU A 253 8.14 -2.78 2.57
N LEU A 254 8.86 -3.54 3.39
CA LEU A 254 8.27 -4.53 4.29
C LEU A 254 7.51 -3.88 5.45
N ILE A 255 8.00 -2.74 5.97
CA ILE A 255 7.30 -1.96 7.00
C ILE A 255 6.00 -1.39 6.44
N VAL A 256 6.06 -0.64 5.34
CA VAL A 256 4.87 0.00 4.74
C VAL A 256 3.90 -1.05 4.23
N GLY A 257 4.40 -2.05 3.51
CA GLY A 257 3.59 -3.11 2.91
C GLY A 257 2.89 -4.00 3.94
N GLY A 258 3.48 -4.21 5.12
CA GLY A 258 2.90 -4.99 6.21
C GLY A 258 2.05 -4.17 7.19
N ASN A 259 2.13 -2.84 7.19
CA ASN A 259 1.43 -1.98 8.14
C ASN A 259 0.13 -1.41 7.57
N ASP A 260 0.25 -0.44 6.65
CA ASP A 260 -0.83 0.48 6.30
C ASP A 260 -1.95 -0.22 5.55
N THR A 261 -1.61 -1.21 4.71
CA THR A 261 -2.58 -2.00 3.94
C THR A 261 -3.54 -2.77 4.85
N THR A 262 -3.00 -3.49 5.83
CA THR A 262 -3.77 -4.24 6.83
C THR A 262 -4.53 -3.29 7.76
N ARG A 263 -3.91 -2.18 8.18
CA ARG A 263 -4.54 -1.14 9.02
C ARG A 263 -5.82 -0.59 8.38
N ASN A 264 -5.71 -0.19 7.11
CA ASN A 264 -6.85 0.34 6.37
C ASN A 264 -7.91 -0.74 6.10
N THR A 265 -7.52 -2.00 5.91
CA THR A 265 -8.48 -3.12 5.78
C THR A 265 -9.25 -3.34 7.07
N LEU A 266 -8.61 -3.30 8.24
CA LEU A 266 -9.28 -3.43 9.55
C LEU A 266 -10.24 -2.27 9.83
N SER A 267 -9.83 -1.04 9.51
CA SER A 267 -10.70 0.15 9.63
C SER A 267 -11.86 0.11 8.62
N GLY A 268 -11.58 -0.29 7.38
CA GLY A 268 -12.57 -0.49 6.34
C GLY A 268 -13.59 -1.58 6.69
N SER A 269 -13.16 -2.63 7.40
CA SER A 269 -14.02 -3.74 7.81
C SER A 269 -15.18 -3.26 8.69
N ILE A 270 -14.89 -2.46 9.72
CA ILE A 270 -15.93 -1.96 10.63
C ILE A 270 -16.81 -0.92 9.96
N LYS A 271 -16.23 -0.08 9.08
CA LYS A 271 -17.00 0.89 8.28
C LYS A 271 -17.98 0.17 7.35
N ALA A 272 -17.51 -0.83 6.59
CA ALA A 272 -18.34 -1.59 5.66
C ALA A 272 -19.49 -2.30 6.37
N LEU A 273 -19.25 -2.92 7.53
CA LEU A 273 -20.29 -3.57 8.33
C LEU A 273 -21.30 -2.57 8.91
N SER A 274 -20.84 -1.38 9.33
CA SER A 274 -21.69 -0.31 9.84
C SER A 274 -22.61 0.26 8.75
N GLU A 275 -22.10 0.45 7.54
CA GLU A 275 -22.87 0.95 6.39
C GLU A 275 -23.79 -0.12 5.79
N ASN A 276 -23.55 -1.40 6.06
CA ASN A 276 -24.31 -2.53 5.54
C ASN A 276 -24.82 -3.45 6.67
N PRO A 277 -25.76 -2.98 7.52
CA PRO A 277 -26.21 -3.71 8.71
C PRO A 277 -26.86 -5.07 8.40
N ALA A 278 -27.44 -5.23 7.21
CA ALA A 278 -27.98 -6.52 6.76
C ALA A 278 -26.87 -7.57 6.54
N GLU A 279 -25.74 -7.18 5.96
CA GLU A 279 -24.58 -8.07 5.77
C GLU A 279 -23.90 -8.37 7.12
N TYR A 280 -23.83 -7.38 8.02
CA TYR A 280 -23.37 -7.62 9.38
C TYR A 280 -24.22 -8.65 10.12
N LYS A 281 -25.55 -8.58 10.00
CA LYS A 281 -26.46 -9.56 10.58
C LYS A 281 -26.19 -10.97 10.03
N LYS A 282 -26.07 -11.12 8.71
CA LYS A 282 -25.74 -12.42 8.07
C LYS A 282 -24.42 -12.99 8.59
N LEU A 283 -23.38 -12.18 8.68
CA LEU A 283 -22.06 -12.60 9.18
C LEU A 283 -22.12 -13.06 10.65
N ARG A 284 -22.90 -12.37 11.49
CA ARG A 284 -23.12 -12.77 12.90
C ARG A 284 -23.88 -14.09 13.04
N GLU A 285 -24.87 -14.30 12.18
CA GLU A 285 -25.68 -15.52 12.20
C GLU A 285 -24.92 -16.73 11.61
N ASN A 286 -23.93 -16.48 10.73
CA ASN A 286 -23.11 -17.52 10.13
C ASN A 286 -21.62 -17.11 10.05
N PRO A 287 -20.79 -17.42 11.07
CA PRO A 287 -19.36 -17.11 11.08
C PRO A 287 -18.56 -17.78 9.96
N ALA A 288 -19.07 -18.82 9.29
CA ALA A 288 -18.40 -19.41 8.12
C ALA A 288 -18.28 -18.42 6.95
N LEU A 289 -19.06 -17.33 6.95
CA LEU A 289 -18.96 -16.27 5.94
C LEU A 289 -17.71 -15.40 6.08
N ILE A 290 -16.92 -15.53 7.16
CA ILE A 290 -15.64 -14.81 7.33
C ILE A 290 -14.71 -15.04 6.12
N ASP A 291 -14.67 -16.27 5.59
CA ASP A 291 -13.83 -16.64 4.45
C ASP A 291 -14.17 -15.85 3.18
N SER A 292 -15.45 -15.47 3.00
CA SER A 292 -15.90 -14.60 1.90
C SER A 292 -15.85 -13.11 2.25
N PHE A 293 -15.99 -12.77 3.53
CA PHE A 293 -16.00 -11.39 4.01
C PHE A 293 -14.62 -10.73 3.92
N VAL A 294 -13.56 -11.44 4.29
CA VAL A 294 -12.18 -10.92 4.24
C VAL A 294 -11.79 -10.45 2.82
N PRO A 295 -11.89 -11.29 1.76
CA PRO A 295 -11.56 -10.83 0.40
C PRO A 295 -12.52 -9.74 -0.09
N GLU A 296 -13.80 -9.76 0.31
CA GLU A 296 -14.77 -8.72 -0.06
C GLU A 296 -14.43 -7.36 0.56
N VAL A 297 -13.99 -7.31 1.82
CA VAL A 297 -13.53 -6.06 2.43
C VAL A 297 -12.24 -5.57 1.79
N ILE A 298 -11.30 -6.46 1.46
CA ILE A 298 -10.06 -6.07 0.75
C ILE A 298 -10.42 -5.43 -0.59
N ARG A 299 -11.37 -6.02 -1.34
CA ARG A 299 -11.90 -5.45 -2.59
C ARG A 299 -12.60 -4.12 -2.36
N TRP A 300 -13.48 -4.03 -1.36
CA TRP A 300 -14.28 -2.85 -1.07
C TRP A 300 -13.41 -1.67 -0.63
N GLN A 301 -12.43 -1.91 0.24
CA GLN A 301 -11.53 -0.90 0.77
C GLN A 301 -10.48 -0.49 -0.25
N THR A 302 -9.97 -1.44 -1.04
CA THR A 302 -8.81 -1.29 -1.93
C THR A 302 -7.68 -0.49 -1.25
N PRO A 303 -6.97 -1.07 -0.25
CA PRO A 303 -6.05 -0.32 0.61
C PRO A 303 -4.94 0.44 -0.11
N LEU A 304 -4.59 0.01 -1.33
CA LEU A 304 -3.75 0.76 -2.26
C LEU A 304 -4.58 1.06 -3.51
N ALA A 305 -4.88 2.34 -3.73
CA ALA A 305 -5.72 2.77 -4.85
C ALA A 305 -5.08 2.48 -6.21
N HIS A 306 -3.75 2.49 -6.28
CA HIS A 306 -3.01 2.25 -7.52
C HIS A 306 -1.61 1.68 -7.30
N MET A 307 -1.06 1.17 -8.40
CA MET A 307 0.38 1.03 -8.65
C MET A 307 0.71 1.68 -9.99
N ARG A 308 1.99 1.97 -10.20
CA ARG A 308 2.52 2.61 -11.40
C ARG A 308 3.57 1.73 -12.08
N ARG A 309 3.71 1.89 -13.39
CA ARG A 309 4.76 1.34 -14.25
C ARG A 309 5.31 2.39 -15.21
N THR A 310 6.45 2.09 -15.81
CA THR A 310 7.02 2.83 -16.94
C THR A 310 7.03 1.95 -18.19
N ALA A 311 6.51 2.44 -19.31
CA ALA A 311 6.59 1.72 -20.58
C ALA A 311 8.04 1.70 -21.11
N LEU A 312 8.58 0.52 -21.41
CA LEU A 312 9.93 0.33 -21.95
C LEU A 312 10.00 0.46 -23.48
N GLU A 313 8.85 0.32 -24.14
CA GLU A 313 8.65 0.44 -25.58
C GLU A 313 7.27 1.02 -25.87
N ASP A 314 7.02 1.40 -27.12
CA ASP A 314 5.70 1.81 -27.58
C ASP A 314 4.76 0.59 -27.51
N TYR A 315 3.56 0.77 -26.95
CA TYR A 315 2.59 -0.31 -26.75
C TYR A 315 1.16 0.17 -27.01
N GLU A 316 0.34 -0.64 -27.68
CA GLU A 316 -1.08 -0.34 -27.88
C GLU A 316 -1.91 -1.00 -26.78
N LEU A 317 -2.60 -0.20 -25.97
CA LEU A 317 -3.50 -0.68 -24.90
C LEU A 317 -4.86 0.00 -25.05
N GLY A 318 -5.93 -0.78 -25.10
CA GLY A 318 -7.30 -0.23 -25.22
C GLY A 318 -7.50 0.69 -26.44
N GLY A 319 -6.79 0.44 -27.54
CA GLY A 319 -6.80 1.27 -28.76
C GLY A 319 -6.05 2.60 -28.63
N LYS A 320 -5.26 2.78 -27.57
CA LYS A 320 -4.42 3.96 -27.33
C LYS A 320 -2.96 3.59 -27.47
N GLN A 321 -2.19 4.52 -28.05
CA GLN A 321 -0.77 4.36 -28.22
C GLN A 321 -0.01 4.92 -27.01
N ILE A 322 0.40 4.05 -26.10
CA ILE A 322 1.35 4.36 -25.03
C ILE A 322 2.74 4.44 -25.66
N LYS A 323 3.51 5.47 -25.30
CA LYS A 323 4.86 5.70 -25.80
C LYS A 323 5.92 5.22 -24.82
N LYS A 324 7.08 4.81 -25.35
CA LYS A 324 8.25 4.51 -24.53
C LYS A 324 8.56 5.66 -23.57
N GLY A 325 8.72 5.33 -22.29
CA GLY A 325 8.99 6.27 -21.20
C GLY A 325 7.74 6.79 -20.50
N ASP A 326 6.55 6.55 -21.06
CA ASP A 326 5.31 7.02 -20.44
C ASP A 326 5.06 6.36 -19.09
N LYS A 327 4.51 7.16 -18.18
CA LYS A 327 4.00 6.72 -16.88
C LYS A 327 2.62 6.07 -17.08
N VAL A 328 2.46 4.83 -16.59
CA VAL A 328 1.20 4.08 -16.68
C VAL A 328 0.73 3.73 -15.27
N VAL A 329 -0.44 4.21 -14.88
CA VAL A 329 -1.02 4.05 -13.54
C VAL A 329 -2.20 3.10 -13.62
N MET A 330 -2.10 2.00 -12.88
CA MET A 330 -3.14 0.99 -12.74
C MET A 330 -4.00 1.33 -11.53
N TRP A 331 -5.21 1.83 -11.77
CA TRP A 331 -6.12 2.24 -10.70
C TRP A 331 -6.93 1.04 -10.20
N TYR A 332 -6.38 0.29 -9.24
CA TYR A 332 -7.06 -0.87 -8.65
C TYR A 332 -8.40 -0.52 -7.98
N VAL A 333 -8.57 0.72 -7.54
CA VAL A 333 -9.83 1.21 -6.94
C VAL A 333 -10.97 1.37 -7.96
N SER A 334 -10.66 1.26 -9.25
CA SER A 334 -11.58 1.50 -10.36
C SER A 334 -12.31 0.23 -10.79
#